data_AF-A0A838QTM8-F1
#
_entry.id   AF-A0A838QTM8-F1
#
_cell.length_a   1.000
_cell.length_b   1.000
_cell.length_c   1.000
_cell.angle_alpha   90.00
_cell.angle_beta   90.00
_cell.angle_gamma   90.00
#
_symmetry.space_group_name_H-M   'P 1'
#
loop_
_entity.id
_entity.type
_entity.pdbx_description
1 polymer ?
#
loop_
_entity_poly.entity_id
_entity_poly.type
_entity_poly.pdbx_seq_one_letter_code
_entity_poly.pdbx_strand_id
1 'polypeptide(L)'
;MRLNRAIQLGVSGLAVVLVCGSTVLGQIVINEVVYDEAQADSSDVVPDTREFVELYNSGAAAVDIGGWMLSTVTLLDGATSFTDTIPAGTMLAPGDYWVMGATGVPNVDQDLGSGFEIFPDVNILLELKNSGGTLVDAISYEVNKNPQLGNATPAQIAQVGNGWWGNTQSYNSTYTRISLGRYVDGRDTNNNGRDFGTIPLTPGTSNTLPLNSTYAIPDVDALSVGSPMPSATGSFYRALVIDPTDAYAAGVDPDPLTDRDNPALNMNPNAIPASPQGGKALIAWDPSGGGNLAISTERVDQFDLYAYLDTTPYGAAGAESSAYGIGTAGPLFNTPNPSGGAGFGTLGGAADMTGLAWVFQKETNTSEPDHVKLMLVDANDGGDSRTTAADWTVITTIDLEGDPSAWHRLGIDVDAAGNVIARYDDQVFNFTTSTNLMGTFYVGYRESLVGTPITDYPEKVRPPTFDMVVAAQDDADFDNDNDVDGNDFLIWQRGLGVGTTNATGDANASNSVNAADLAIWKAQFGLPATAAVGAVPEPGTLGLALLALGAALVGGKPRRFRSIA
;
A
#
# COMPACT_ATOMS: atom_id res chain seq x y z
N MET A 1 -32.32 -30.11 56.94
CA MET A 1 -31.34 -30.02 55.82
C MET A 1 -32.10 -30.20 54.53
N ARG A 2 -32.32 -29.11 53.79
CA ARG A 2 -33.01 -29.08 52.50
C ARG A 2 -31.97 -29.32 51.40
N LEU A 3 -32.13 -30.35 50.58
CA LEU A 3 -31.40 -30.47 49.30
C LEU A 3 -32.30 -29.90 48.19
N ASN A 4 -31.94 -28.72 47.70
CA ASN A 4 -32.52 -28.15 46.49
C ASN A 4 -32.00 -28.92 45.27
N ARG A 5 -32.91 -29.57 44.54
CA ARG A 5 -32.66 -30.03 43.16
C ARG A 5 -32.89 -28.83 42.24
N ALA A 6 -31.82 -28.38 41.58
CA ALA A 6 -31.91 -27.38 40.53
C ALA A 6 -32.55 -28.02 39.27
N ILE A 7 -33.58 -27.37 38.76
CA ILE A 7 -34.25 -27.67 37.48
C ILE A 7 -33.42 -26.98 36.39
N GLN A 8 -32.83 -27.75 35.47
CA GLN A 8 -32.29 -27.21 34.22
C GLN A 8 -33.47 -26.80 33.33
N LEU A 9 -33.69 -25.49 33.16
CA LEU A 9 -34.45 -24.97 32.03
C LEU A 9 -33.53 -24.98 30.79
N GLY A 10 -33.82 -25.86 29.84
CA GLY A 10 -33.25 -25.77 28.50
C GLY A 10 -33.84 -24.55 27.79
N VAL A 11 -33.04 -23.51 27.61
CA VAL A 11 -33.37 -22.41 26.71
C VAL A 11 -32.92 -22.84 25.32
N SER A 12 -33.87 -23.28 24.51
CA SER A 12 -33.66 -23.46 23.07
C SER A 12 -33.37 -22.08 22.48
N GLY A 13 -32.11 -21.83 22.12
CA GLY A 13 -31.70 -20.63 21.41
C GLY A 13 -32.38 -20.59 20.04
N LEU A 14 -33.38 -19.75 19.91
CA LEU A 14 -33.91 -19.35 18.61
C LEU A 14 -32.85 -18.45 17.97
N ALA A 15 -32.11 -18.98 17.01
CA ALA A 15 -31.27 -18.16 16.13
C ALA A 15 -32.20 -17.23 15.35
N VAL A 16 -32.30 -15.98 15.78
CA VAL A 16 -32.86 -14.91 14.96
C VAL A 16 -31.81 -14.64 13.90
N VAL A 17 -31.96 -15.28 12.73
CA VAL A 17 -31.31 -14.81 11.52
C VAL A 17 -31.95 -13.47 11.21
N LEU A 18 -31.27 -12.39 11.59
CA LEU A 18 -31.63 -11.05 11.18
C LEU A 18 -31.28 -10.94 9.70
N VAL A 19 -32.21 -11.33 8.83
CA VAL A 19 -32.13 -10.95 7.41
C VAL A 19 -32.43 -9.45 7.40
N CYS A 20 -31.38 -8.63 7.43
CA CYS A 20 -31.49 -7.25 6.99
C CYS A 20 -31.92 -7.29 5.53
N GLY A 21 -33.22 -7.19 5.27
CA GLY A 21 -33.69 -6.92 3.92
C GLY A 21 -33.16 -5.56 3.53
N SER A 22 -32.24 -5.51 2.57
CA SER A 22 -31.94 -4.28 1.85
C SER A 22 -33.27 -3.71 1.36
N THR A 23 -33.49 -2.43 1.60
CA THR A 23 -34.60 -1.72 0.96
C THR A 23 -34.39 -1.83 -0.55
N VAL A 24 -35.48 -2.00 -1.31
CA VAL A 24 -35.43 -2.17 -2.79
C VAL A 24 -34.66 -1.03 -3.51
N LEU A 25 -34.45 0.11 -2.83
CA LEU A 25 -33.66 1.23 -3.34
C LEU A 25 -32.14 0.99 -3.23
N GLY A 26 -31.61 0.49 -2.11
CA GLY A 26 -30.16 0.23 -1.95
C GLY A 26 -29.65 -1.01 -2.71
N GLN A 27 -30.44 -1.52 -3.65
CA GLN A 27 -30.11 -2.66 -4.50
C GLN A 27 -29.24 -2.24 -5.70
N ILE A 28 -29.41 -1.02 -6.21
CA ILE A 28 -28.60 -0.47 -7.30
C ILE A 28 -27.68 0.56 -6.69
N VAL A 29 -26.37 0.39 -6.85
CA VAL A 29 -25.35 1.29 -6.31
C VAL A 29 -24.40 1.74 -7.40
N ILE A 30 -23.78 2.89 -7.20
CA ILE A 30 -22.60 3.33 -7.96
C ILE A 30 -21.44 2.43 -7.53
N ASN A 31 -20.78 1.77 -8.48
CA ASN A 31 -19.80 0.72 -8.20
C ASN A 31 -18.37 1.13 -8.53
N GLU A 32 -18.19 1.88 -9.62
CA GLU A 32 -16.88 2.30 -10.12
C GLU A 32 -17.00 3.66 -10.83
N VAL A 33 -16.02 4.52 -10.64
CA VAL A 33 -15.98 5.86 -11.23
C VAL A 33 -14.57 6.15 -11.76
N VAL A 34 -14.52 6.63 -13.01
CA VAL A 34 -13.42 7.43 -13.53
C VAL A 34 -14.01 8.76 -13.94
N TYR A 35 -13.68 9.81 -13.20
CA TYR A 35 -14.16 11.16 -13.46
C TYR A 35 -13.11 12.06 -14.13
N ASP A 36 -11.85 11.62 -14.17
CA ASP A 36 -10.76 12.37 -14.80
C ASP A 36 -9.70 11.39 -15.33
N GLU A 37 -9.12 11.73 -16.49
CA GLU A 37 -8.06 10.97 -17.16
C GLU A 37 -6.88 11.89 -17.52
N ALA A 38 -5.72 11.64 -16.91
CA ALA A 38 -4.47 12.27 -17.30
C ALA A 38 -3.55 11.31 -18.08
N GLN A 39 -2.69 11.87 -18.95
CA GLN A 39 -1.58 11.09 -19.50
C GLN A 39 -0.49 10.96 -18.42
N ALA A 40 -0.01 9.74 -18.19
CA ALA A 40 1.02 9.47 -17.18
C ALA A 40 2.37 10.14 -17.51
N ASP A 41 2.61 10.45 -18.78
CA ASP A 41 3.90 10.86 -19.34
C ASP A 41 3.90 12.27 -19.93
N SER A 42 2.81 13.03 -19.78
CA SER A 42 2.72 14.36 -20.34
C SER A 42 1.85 15.27 -19.48
N SER A 43 2.22 16.55 -19.43
CA SER A 43 1.32 17.61 -18.96
C SER A 43 0.20 17.90 -19.96
N ASP A 44 0.19 17.23 -21.11
CA ASP A 44 -0.84 17.32 -22.14
C ASP A 44 -2.02 16.46 -21.67
N VAL A 45 -2.91 17.13 -20.94
CA VAL A 45 -4.23 16.60 -20.59
C VAL A 45 -5.02 16.58 -21.88
N VAL A 46 -5.25 15.38 -22.45
CA VAL A 46 -6.36 14.99 -23.36
C VAL A 46 -5.93 13.74 -24.14
N PRO A 47 -6.70 12.64 -24.12
CA PRO A 47 -8.17 12.69 -24.12
C PRO A 47 -8.89 11.87 -23.03
N ASP A 48 -9.98 12.44 -22.52
CA ASP A 48 -10.96 11.84 -21.60
C ASP A 48 -11.78 10.74 -22.28
N THR A 49 -11.09 9.68 -22.70
CA THR A 49 -11.71 8.60 -23.46
C THR A 49 -12.27 7.50 -22.57
N ARG A 50 -11.94 7.56 -21.28
CA ARG A 50 -12.25 6.52 -20.29
C ARG A 50 -12.96 7.05 -19.06
N GLU A 51 -13.62 8.19 -19.14
CA GLU A 51 -14.54 8.64 -18.10
C GLU A 51 -15.82 7.80 -18.11
N PHE A 52 -16.22 7.28 -16.95
CA PHE A 52 -17.46 6.54 -16.78
C PHE A 52 -17.90 6.50 -15.32
N VAL A 53 -19.17 6.19 -15.16
CA VAL A 53 -19.78 5.69 -13.93
C VAL A 53 -20.37 4.33 -14.23
N GLU A 54 -20.05 3.36 -13.38
CA GLU A 54 -20.66 2.04 -13.40
C GLU A 54 -21.68 1.91 -12.28
N LEU A 55 -22.83 1.35 -12.60
CA LEU A 55 -23.83 0.91 -11.63
C LEU A 55 -23.78 -0.61 -11.48
N TYR A 56 -24.08 -1.12 -10.29
CA TYR A 56 -24.17 -2.55 -10.02
C TYR A 56 -25.46 -2.91 -9.29
N ASN A 57 -26.07 -4.03 -9.68
CA ASN A 57 -27.22 -4.60 -8.98
C ASN A 57 -26.79 -5.65 -7.94
N SER A 58 -26.76 -5.24 -6.67
CA SER A 58 -26.35 -6.07 -5.52
C SER A 58 -27.45 -7.00 -4.99
N GLY A 59 -28.67 -6.89 -5.50
CA GLY A 59 -29.82 -7.65 -5.00
C GLY A 59 -30.15 -8.87 -5.83
N ALA A 60 -31.13 -9.64 -5.35
CA ALA A 60 -31.47 -10.95 -5.91
C ALA A 60 -32.53 -10.92 -7.05
N ALA A 61 -32.98 -9.74 -7.46
CA ALA A 61 -34.01 -9.58 -8.50
C ALA A 61 -33.61 -8.54 -9.57
N ALA A 62 -34.14 -8.66 -10.78
CA ALA A 62 -33.95 -7.64 -11.81
C ALA A 62 -34.68 -6.34 -11.43
N VAL A 63 -34.05 -5.20 -11.70
CA VAL A 63 -34.60 -3.86 -11.40
C VAL A 63 -34.80 -3.09 -12.70
N ASP A 64 -35.96 -2.46 -12.85
CA ASP A 64 -36.18 -1.47 -13.92
C ASP A 64 -35.52 -0.15 -13.53
N ILE A 65 -34.36 0.12 -14.12
CA ILE A 65 -33.61 1.36 -13.96
C ILE A 65 -33.94 2.39 -15.05
N GLY A 66 -34.92 2.09 -15.92
CA GLY A 66 -35.38 3.01 -16.94
C GLY A 66 -35.93 4.32 -16.35
N GLY A 67 -35.46 5.45 -16.88
CA GLY A 67 -35.82 6.77 -16.40
C GLY A 67 -35.12 7.21 -15.11
N TRP A 68 -34.21 6.41 -14.55
CA TRP A 68 -33.32 6.85 -13.48
C TRP A 68 -32.34 7.88 -14.02
N MET A 69 -31.86 8.77 -13.15
CA MET A 69 -30.99 9.88 -13.52
C MET A 69 -29.65 9.78 -12.79
N LEU A 70 -28.58 9.97 -13.55
CA LEU A 70 -27.24 10.21 -13.02
C LEU A 70 -26.98 11.70 -13.12
N SER A 71 -26.60 12.34 -12.01
CA SER A 71 -26.33 13.78 -11.97
C SER A 71 -25.05 14.08 -11.19
N THR A 72 -24.36 15.15 -11.55
CA THR A 72 -23.28 15.71 -10.72
C THR A 72 -23.71 17.06 -10.19
N VAL A 73 -23.40 17.32 -8.93
CA VAL A 73 -23.65 18.58 -8.23
C VAL A 73 -22.31 19.15 -7.78
N THR A 74 -22.00 20.37 -8.19
CA THR A 74 -20.83 21.10 -7.71
C THR A 74 -21.05 21.47 -6.25
N LEU A 75 -20.20 20.98 -5.37
CA LEU A 75 -20.32 21.23 -3.94
C LEU A 75 -19.88 22.66 -3.56
N LEU A 76 -19.30 23.41 -4.50
CA LEU A 76 -18.96 24.84 -4.34
C LEU A 76 -20.20 25.75 -4.24
N ASP A 77 -21.22 25.50 -5.06
CA ASP A 77 -22.41 26.36 -5.19
C ASP A 77 -23.75 25.60 -5.25
N GLY A 78 -23.71 24.26 -5.22
CA GLY A 78 -24.88 23.38 -5.28
C GLY A 78 -25.50 23.26 -6.67
N ALA A 79 -24.83 23.73 -7.73
CA ALA A 79 -25.34 23.67 -9.08
C ALA A 79 -25.20 22.27 -9.67
N THR A 80 -26.20 21.83 -10.43
CA THR A 80 -26.07 20.61 -11.24
C THR A 80 -25.18 20.90 -12.45
N SER A 81 -24.05 20.21 -12.57
CA SER A 81 -23.09 20.37 -13.67
C SER A 81 -23.29 19.35 -14.79
N PHE A 82 -23.80 18.16 -14.48
CA PHE A 82 -24.16 17.13 -15.46
C PHE A 82 -25.47 16.44 -15.06
N THR A 83 -26.24 15.99 -16.05
CA THR A 83 -27.40 15.11 -15.86
C THR A 83 -27.66 14.32 -17.12
N ASP A 84 -27.81 13.01 -16.95
CA ASP A 84 -28.32 12.12 -17.99
C ASP A 84 -29.36 11.14 -17.43
N THR A 85 -30.24 10.63 -18.30
CA THR A 85 -31.34 9.73 -17.95
C THR A 85 -31.14 8.38 -18.62
N ILE A 86 -31.20 7.31 -17.84
CA ILE A 86 -31.12 5.93 -18.35
C ILE A 86 -32.34 5.65 -19.25
N PRO A 87 -32.16 5.07 -20.46
CA PRO A 87 -33.24 4.80 -21.39
C PRO A 87 -34.41 4.03 -20.77
N ALA A 88 -35.64 4.42 -21.13
CA ALA A 88 -36.84 3.79 -20.60
C ALA A 88 -36.89 2.28 -20.91
N GLY A 89 -37.28 1.47 -19.93
CA GLY A 89 -37.37 0.01 -20.05
C GLY A 89 -36.04 -0.74 -19.87
N THR A 90 -34.98 -0.05 -19.42
CA THR A 90 -33.69 -0.69 -19.09
C THR A 90 -33.84 -1.54 -17.84
N MET A 91 -33.63 -2.85 -17.98
CA MET A 91 -33.68 -3.82 -16.88
C MET A 91 -32.27 -4.26 -16.53
N LEU A 92 -31.86 -4.08 -15.27
CA LEU A 92 -30.57 -4.55 -14.77
C LEU A 92 -30.76 -5.82 -13.96
N ALA A 93 -30.21 -6.96 -14.40
CA ALA A 93 -30.38 -8.23 -13.70
C ALA A 93 -29.53 -8.32 -12.42
N PRO A 94 -29.80 -9.28 -11.52
CA PRO A 94 -28.95 -9.54 -10.36
C PRO A 94 -27.49 -9.79 -10.74
N GLY A 95 -26.56 -9.04 -10.15
CA GLY A 95 -25.14 -9.19 -10.44
C GLY A 95 -24.68 -8.59 -11.77
N ASP A 96 -25.56 -7.93 -12.52
CA ASP A 96 -25.20 -7.22 -13.75
C ASP A 96 -24.73 -5.79 -13.46
N TYR A 97 -24.01 -5.24 -14.43
CA TYR A 97 -23.43 -3.91 -14.44
C TYR A 97 -24.12 -3.03 -15.50
N TRP A 98 -24.15 -1.71 -15.27
CA TRP A 98 -24.56 -0.73 -16.27
C TRP A 98 -23.54 0.40 -16.35
N VAL A 99 -22.83 0.49 -17.47
CA VAL A 99 -21.73 1.44 -17.66
C VAL A 99 -22.21 2.65 -18.46
N MET A 100 -22.17 3.84 -17.84
CA MET A 100 -22.47 5.13 -18.46
C MET A 100 -21.17 5.91 -18.62
N GLY A 101 -20.72 6.18 -19.85
CA GLY A 101 -19.42 6.80 -20.03
C GLY A 101 -19.08 7.17 -21.46
N ALA A 102 -17.83 7.57 -21.66
CA ALA A 102 -17.30 7.94 -22.96
C ALA A 102 -17.33 6.76 -23.95
N THR A 103 -17.41 7.06 -25.25
CA THR A 103 -17.46 6.06 -26.32
C THR A 103 -16.28 5.06 -26.29
N GLY A 104 -15.13 5.47 -25.73
CA GLY A 104 -13.92 4.65 -25.63
C GLY A 104 -13.89 3.66 -24.47
N VAL A 105 -14.85 3.72 -23.55
CA VAL A 105 -14.92 2.86 -22.37
C VAL A 105 -15.30 1.43 -22.78
N PRO A 106 -14.53 0.40 -22.38
CA PRO A 106 -14.92 -1.00 -22.61
C PRO A 106 -16.28 -1.31 -21.98
N ASN A 107 -17.10 -2.11 -22.66
CA ASN A 107 -18.43 -2.52 -22.17
C ASN A 107 -19.37 -1.35 -21.82
N VAL A 108 -19.22 -0.19 -22.46
CA VAL A 108 -20.15 0.93 -22.29
C VAL A 108 -21.55 0.57 -22.78
N ASP A 109 -22.54 0.64 -21.87
CA ASP A 109 -23.95 0.38 -22.19
C ASP A 109 -24.67 1.65 -22.66
N GLN A 110 -24.28 2.79 -22.08
CA GLN A 110 -24.80 4.11 -22.40
C GLN A 110 -23.65 5.05 -22.76
N ASP A 111 -23.46 5.22 -24.07
CA ASP A 111 -22.46 6.11 -24.65
C ASP A 111 -22.90 7.58 -24.47
N LEU A 112 -22.15 8.31 -23.64
CA LEU A 112 -22.33 9.74 -23.37
C LEU A 112 -21.58 10.62 -24.39
N GLY A 113 -20.93 10.00 -25.38
CA GLY A 113 -20.21 10.63 -26.48
C GLY A 113 -18.70 10.66 -26.28
N SER A 114 -18.02 11.38 -27.17
CA SER A 114 -16.58 11.59 -27.16
C SER A 114 -16.21 13.02 -26.72
N GLY A 115 -17.03 13.61 -25.84
CA GLY A 115 -16.84 14.97 -25.35
C GLY A 115 -15.59 15.07 -24.47
N PHE A 116 -15.01 16.27 -24.42
CA PHE A 116 -14.02 16.65 -23.41
C PHE A 116 -14.76 16.79 -22.08
N GLU A 117 -14.27 16.15 -21.01
CA GLU A 117 -14.76 16.27 -19.64
C GLU A 117 -16.28 16.02 -19.47
N ILE A 118 -16.70 14.76 -19.34
CA ILE A 118 -18.09 14.37 -19.04
C ILE A 118 -18.38 14.66 -17.56
N PHE A 119 -17.50 14.21 -16.67
CA PHE A 119 -17.60 14.42 -15.23
C PHE A 119 -16.55 15.42 -14.78
N PRO A 120 -16.89 16.48 -14.00
CA PRO A 120 -15.91 17.51 -13.68
C PRO A 120 -14.80 17.06 -12.68
N ASP A 121 -13.54 17.44 -12.93
CA ASP A 121 -12.39 17.42 -11.99
C ASP A 121 -12.45 18.59 -10.97
N VAL A 122 -13.54 18.65 -10.22
CA VAL A 122 -13.68 19.57 -9.08
C VAL A 122 -14.38 18.85 -7.93
N ASN A 123 -14.59 19.56 -6.82
CA ASN A 123 -15.36 19.00 -5.72
C ASN A 123 -16.82 18.77 -6.13
N ILE A 124 -17.16 17.50 -6.34
CA ILE A 124 -18.42 17.04 -6.92
C ILE A 124 -19.09 16.05 -5.98
N LEU A 125 -20.42 16.11 -5.97
CA LEU A 125 -21.28 15.04 -5.54
C LEU A 125 -21.97 14.41 -6.75
N LEU A 126 -21.65 13.17 -7.04
CA LEU A 126 -22.21 12.35 -8.09
C LEU A 126 -23.34 11.51 -7.49
N GLU A 127 -24.56 11.68 -7.99
CA GLU A 127 -25.77 11.12 -7.41
C GLU A 127 -26.57 10.30 -8.43
N LEU A 128 -27.12 9.19 -7.94
CA LEU A 128 -28.08 8.36 -8.66
C LEU A 128 -29.47 8.59 -8.08
N LYS A 129 -30.43 8.95 -8.93
CA LYS A 129 -31.84 9.12 -8.56
C LYS A 129 -32.72 8.17 -9.35
N ASN A 130 -33.71 7.59 -8.70
CA ASN A 130 -34.70 6.79 -9.42
C ASN A 130 -35.60 7.66 -10.30
N SER A 131 -36.47 7.05 -11.10
CA SER A 131 -37.41 7.75 -12.00
C SER A 131 -38.43 8.66 -11.30
N GLY A 132 -38.61 8.49 -9.98
CA GLY A 132 -39.40 9.38 -9.13
C GLY A 132 -38.61 10.56 -8.54
N GLY A 133 -37.31 10.67 -8.84
CA GLY A 133 -36.41 11.71 -8.30
C GLY A 133 -35.93 11.44 -6.87
N THR A 134 -36.14 10.24 -6.33
CA THR A 134 -35.62 9.87 -5.00
C THR A 134 -34.14 9.49 -5.14
N LEU A 135 -33.30 10.04 -4.27
CA LEU A 135 -31.89 9.67 -4.15
C LEU A 135 -31.77 8.18 -3.81
N VAL A 136 -30.92 7.48 -4.56
CA VAL A 136 -30.68 6.04 -4.43
C VAL A 136 -29.30 5.76 -3.87
N ASP A 137 -28.27 6.39 -4.44
CA ASP A 137 -26.87 6.29 -4.02
C ASP A 137 -26.14 7.59 -4.40
N ALA A 138 -25.01 7.86 -3.74
CA ALA A 138 -24.11 8.94 -4.11
C ALA A 138 -22.66 8.65 -3.73
N ILE A 139 -21.76 9.23 -4.51
CA ILE A 139 -20.35 9.38 -4.16
C ILE A 139 -19.96 10.86 -4.27
N SER A 140 -19.18 11.36 -3.32
CA SER A 140 -18.49 12.65 -3.50
C SER A 140 -17.00 12.45 -3.57
N TYR A 141 -16.34 13.15 -4.48
CA TYR A 141 -14.89 13.10 -4.67
C TYR A 141 -14.29 14.51 -4.57
N GLU A 142 -12.96 14.59 -4.46
CA GLU A 142 -12.25 15.87 -4.38
C GLU A 142 -12.68 16.72 -3.17
N VAL A 143 -13.03 16.07 -2.04
CA VAL A 143 -13.60 16.73 -0.85
C VAL A 143 -12.60 17.61 -0.12
N ASN A 144 -11.31 17.34 -0.24
CA ASN A 144 -10.24 18.21 0.25
C ASN A 144 -10.34 19.67 -0.26
N LYS A 145 -10.90 19.89 -1.46
CA LYS A 145 -11.11 21.24 -2.04
C LYS A 145 -12.22 22.02 -1.31
N ASN A 146 -13.21 21.36 -0.69
CA ASN A 146 -14.26 21.98 0.14
C ASN A 146 -14.84 20.99 1.18
N PRO A 147 -14.17 20.83 2.33
CA PRO A 147 -14.45 19.78 3.31
C PRO A 147 -15.82 19.84 3.99
N GLN A 148 -16.48 21.00 4.02
CA GLN A 148 -17.68 21.21 4.82
C GLN A 148 -18.94 20.58 4.19
N LEU A 149 -18.87 20.09 2.95
CA LEU A 149 -20.00 19.57 2.16
C LEU A 149 -21.25 20.49 2.24
N GLY A 150 -21.04 21.81 2.38
CA GLY A 150 -22.07 22.75 2.85
C GLY A 150 -23.25 22.95 1.90
N ASN A 151 -23.08 22.55 0.63
CA ASN A 151 -24.13 22.58 -0.39
C ASN A 151 -24.78 21.21 -0.64
N ALA A 152 -24.36 20.16 0.07
CA ALA A 152 -25.02 18.87 0.05
C ALA A 152 -26.26 18.88 0.96
N THR A 153 -27.32 18.22 0.50
CA THR A 153 -28.51 17.99 1.32
C THR A 153 -28.24 16.93 2.40
N PRO A 154 -29.02 16.89 3.49
CA PRO A 154 -28.86 15.85 4.52
C PRO A 154 -28.99 14.42 3.98
N ALA A 155 -29.81 14.21 2.95
CA ALA A 155 -29.94 12.90 2.30
C ALA A 155 -28.66 12.50 1.55
N GLN A 156 -28.04 13.45 0.86
CA GLN A 156 -26.77 13.23 0.15
C GLN A 156 -25.62 12.97 1.14
N ILE A 157 -25.51 13.76 2.22
CA ILE A 157 -24.52 13.54 3.29
C ILE A 157 -24.67 12.14 3.90
N ALA A 158 -25.92 11.69 4.08
CA ALA A 158 -26.21 10.36 4.60
C ALA A 158 -25.89 9.22 3.63
N GLN A 159 -25.51 9.48 2.37
CA GLN A 159 -24.99 8.50 1.42
C GLN A 159 -23.46 8.52 1.36
N VAL A 160 -22.86 9.72 1.39
CA VAL A 160 -21.41 9.86 1.14
C VAL A 160 -20.55 9.75 2.40
N GLY A 161 -21.12 10.03 3.58
CA GLY A 161 -20.35 10.18 4.81
C GLY A 161 -19.46 11.44 4.74
N ASN A 162 -18.16 11.28 4.98
CA ASN A 162 -17.17 12.34 4.75
C ASN A 162 -16.81 12.51 3.27
N GLY A 163 -17.29 11.61 2.40
CA GLY A 163 -16.91 11.55 1.00
C GLY A 163 -15.50 11.02 0.79
N TRP A 164 -15.10 10.93 -0.47
CA TRP A 164 -13.73 10.64 -0.86
C TRP A 164 -12.89 11.92 -0.77
N TRP A 165 -11.91 11.92 0.14
CA TRP A 165 -11.14 13.12 0.48
C TRP A 165 -10.27 13.63 -0.67
N GLY A 166 -9.58 12.73 -1.35
CA GLY A 166 -8.45 13.09 -2.19
C GLY A 166 -8.71 13.27 -3.69
N ASN A 167 -7.62 13.54 -4.42
CA ASN A 167 -7.55 13.76 -5.86
C ASN A 167 -7.22 12.45 -6.59
N THR A 168 -8.22 11.60 -6.82
CA THR A 168 -8.01 10.33 -7.53
C THR A 168 -8.17 10.52 -9.03
N GLN A 169 -7.06 10.67 -9.74
CA GLN A 169 -7.06 10.74 -11.21
C GLN A 169 -6.77 9.36 -11.82
N SER A 170 -7.45 8.99 -12.90
CA SER A 170 -7.03 7.83 -13.69
C SER A 170 -5.88 8.25 -14.60
N TYR A 171 -4.84 7.44 -14.71
CA TYR A 171 -3.74 7.69 -15.64
C TYR A 171 -3.77 6.71 -16.78
N ASN A 172 -3.47 7.20 -17.99
CA ASN A 172 -3.26 6.35 -19.15
C ASN A 172 -1.88 5.69 -19.10
N SER A 173 -1.70 4.80 -18.12
CA SER A 173 -0.49 3.98 -18.03
C SER A 173 -0.63 2.75 -18.93
N THR A 174 0.50 2.27 -19.47
CA THR A 174 0.56 1.04 -20.27
C THR A 174 0.49 -0.24 -19.41
N TYR A 175 0.32 -0.14 -18.10
CA TYR A 175 0.26 -1.29 -17.18
C TYR A 175 -1.15 -1.59 -16.74
N THR A 176 -1.62 -0.79 -15.80
CA THR A 176 -2.91 -0.95 -15.17
C THR A 176 -3.47 0.43 -15.02
N ARG A 177 -4.57 0.64 -15.73
CA ARG A 177 -5.40 1.80 -15.50
C ARG A 177 -6.16 1.56 -14.21
N ILE A 178 -6.24 2.60 -13.40
CA ILE A 178 -6.93 2.57 -12.11
C ILE A 178 -8.22 3.39 -12.19
N SER A 179 -9.10 3.12 -11.25
CA SER A 179 -10.36 3.83 -11.03
C SER A 179 -10.61 3.99 -9.53
N LEU A 180 -11.58 4.84 -9.19
CA LEU A 180 -12.16 4.87 -7.86
C LEU A 180 -13.31 3.86 -7.84
N GLY A 181 -13.13 2.72 -7.18
CA GLY A 181 -14.14 1.66 -7.19
C GLY A 181 -14.36 1.04 -5.82
N ARG A 182 -15.53 0.42 -5.64
CA ARG A 182 -15.83 -0.32 -4.43
C ARG A 182 -14.90 -1.54 -4.34
N TYR A 183 -14.42 -1.83 -3.14
CA TYR A 183 -13.59 -3.00 -2.90
C TYR A 183 -14.31 -4.35 -3.12
N VAL A 184 -15.63 -4.31 -2.97
CA VAL A 184 -16.56 -5.43 -3.12
C VAL A 184 -17.79 -4.88 -3.82
N ASP A 185 -18.17 -5.52 -4.92
CA ASP A 185 -19.32 -5.09 -5.72
C ASP A 185 -20.56 -4.98 -4.84
N GLY A 186 -21.24 -3.84 -4.90
CA GLY A 186 -22.49 -3.66 -4.16
C GLY A 186 -22.36 -3.38 -2.67
N ARG A 187 -21.15 -3.40 -2.08
CA ARG A 187 -20.96 -3.09 -0.65
C ARG A 187 -21.09 -1.60 -0.43
N ASP A 188 -22.22 -1.19 0.13
CA ASP A 188 -22.51 0.19 0.47
C ASP A 188 -22.83 0.37 1.96
N THR A 189 -21.91 1.03 2.67
CA THR A 189 -22.05 1.35 4.09
C THR A 189 -22.46 2.80 4.31
N ASN A 190 -22.74 3.54 3.24
CA ASN A 190 -22.92 4.99 3.23
C ASN A 190 -21.68 5.74 3.76
N ASN A 191 -20.49 5.20 3.49
CA ASN A 191 -19.23 5.83 3.85
C ASN A 191 -18.25 5.62 2.71
N ASN A 192 -18.14 6.62 1.82
CA ASN A 192 -17.35 6.48 0.60
C ASN A 192 -15.88 6.15 0.88
N GLY A 193 -15.28 6.73 1.92
CA GLY A 193 -13.89 6.46 2.29
C GLY A 193 -13.61 5.06 2.86
N ARG A 194 -14.67 4.29 3.17
CA ARG A 194 -14.59 2.88 3.58
C ARG A 194 -15.05 1.91 2.50
N ASP A 195 -15.92 2.37 1.62
CA ASP A 195 -16.49 1.54 0.56
C ASP A 195 -15.61 1.53 -0.69
N PHE A 196 -15.03 2.68 -1.03
CA PHE A 196 -14.22 2.89 -2.23
C PHE A 196 -12.72 2.91 -1.95
N GLY A 197 -11.95 2.58 -2.97
CA GLY A 197 -10.52 2.84 -3.04
C GLY A 197 -10.00 2.80 -4.47
N THR A 198 -8.71 3.05 -4.60
CA THR A 198 -8.01 2.93 -5.89
C THR A 198 -7.89 1.45 -6.24
N ILE A 199 -8.47 1.05 -7.36
CA ILE A 199 -8.47 -0.34 -7.84
C ILE A 199 -8.14 -0.42 -9.33
N PRO A 200 -7.80 -1.59 -9.89
CA PRO A 200 -7.75 -1.78 -11.33
C PRO A 200 -9.09 -1.47 -11.99
N LEU A 201 -9.03 -0.91 -13.20
CA LEU A 201 -10.18 -0.57 -14.03
C LEU A 201 -10.98 -1.82 -14.45
N THR A 202 -12.30 -1.84 -14.20
CA THR A 202 -13.18 -3.03 -14.41
C THR A 202 -14.53 -2.79 -15.11
N PRO A 203 -14.69 -1.85 -16.06
CA PRO A 203 -16.00 -1.49 -16.59
C PRO A 203 -16.73 -2.70 -17.21
N GLY A 204 -17.96 -2.92 -16.76
CA GLY A 204 -18.86 -4.00 -17.14
C GLY A 204 -18.50 -5.35 -16.49
N THR A 205 -17.62 -5.36 -15.49
CA THR A 205 -17.13 -6.58 -14.83
C THR A 205 -16.92 -6.36 -13.33
N SER A 206 -16.74 -7.44 -12.58
CA SER A 206 -16.58 -7.39 -11.13
C SER A 206 -15.31 -6.65 -10.69
N ASN A 207 -15.50 -5.67 -9.80
CA ASN A 207 -14.42 -5.01 -9.07
C ASN A 207 -14.06 -5.75 -7.77
N THR A 208 -14.78 -6.81 -7.42
CA THR A 208 -14.59 -7.54 -6.16
C THR A 208 -13.20 -8.16 -6.10
N LEU A 209 -12.35 -7.56 -5.26
CA LEU A 209 -11.04 -8.10 -4.96
C LEU A 209 -11.17 -9.27 -3.95
N PRO A 210 -10.45 -10.39 -4.16
CA PRO A 210 -10.45 -11.49 -3.20
C PRO A 210 -9.84 -11.03 -1.87
N LEU A 211 -10.34 -11.55 -0.75
CA LEU A 211 -9.70 -11.35 0.56
C LEU A 211 -8.59 -12.38 0.74
N ASN A 212 -7.38 -11.92 0.99
CA ASN A 212 -6.25 -12.72 1.42
C ASN A 212 -5.92 -12.41 2.88
N SER A 213 -6.50 -13.19 3.79
CA SER A 213 -6.31 -13.03 5.23
C SER A 213 -4.98 -13.59 5.75
N THR A 214 -4.08 -14.00 4.85
CA THR A 214 -2.74 -14.51 5.15
C THR A 214 -1.71 -13.84 4.25
N TYR A 215 -1.98 -12.58 3.88
CA TYR A 215 -1.16 -11.84 2.94
C TYR A 215 0.27 -11.70 3.46
N ALA A 216 1.22 -11.95 2.57
CA ALA A 216 2.64 -11.79 2.80
C ALA A 216 3.27 -11.13 1.57
N ILE A 217 4.32 -10.35 1.78
CA ILE A 217 5.15 -9.86 0.68
C ILE A 217 5.76 -11.08 -0.04
N PRO A 218 5.70 -11.16 -1.37
CA PRO A 218 6.20 -12.30 -2.12
C PRO A 218 7.73 -12.38 -2.04
N ASP A 219 8.26 -13.60 -2.05
CA ASP A 219 9.67 -13.86 -2.28
C ASP A 219 10.04 -13.50 -3.74
N VAL A 220 10.99 -12.58 -3.90
CA VAL A 220 11.42 -12.07 -5.19
C VAL A 220 12.81 -12.53 -5.62
N ASP A 221 13.48 -13.38 -4.83
CA ASP A 221 14.86 -13.79 -5.12
C ASP A 221 15.02 -14.60 -6.38
N ALA A 222 13.98 -15.36 -6.74
CA ALA A 222 13.95 -16.13 -7.99
C ALA A 222 13.60 -15.25 -9.21
N LEU A 223 13.16 -14.01 -9.02
CA LEU A 223 12.74 -13.11 -10.08
C LEU A 223 13.93 -12.34 -10.67
N SER A 224 13.75 -11.82 -11.89
CA SER A 224 14.75 -10.96 -12.53
C SER A 224 14.64 -9.52 -12.01
N VAL A 225 15.76 -8.82 -11.91
CA VAL A 225 15.76 -7.36 -11.67
C VAL A 225 14.94 -6.67 -12.77
N GLY A 226 14.20 -5.63 -12.39
CA GLY A 226 13.27 -4.90 -13.26
C GLY A 226 11.93 -5.60 -13.51
N SER A 227 11.73 -6.83 -13.02
CA SER A 227 10.41 -7.48 -13.11
C SER A 227 9.44 -6.91 -12.07
N PRO A 228 8.12 -6.85 -12.36
CA PRO A 228 7.14 -6.35 -11.41
C PRO A 228 6.87 -7.33 -10.26
N MET A 229 6.54 -6.78 -9.08
CA MET A 229 6.05 -7.52 -7.93
C MET A 229 4.82 -8.36 -8.34
N PRO A 230 4.83 -9.68 -8.07
CA PRO A 230 3.64 -10.51 -8.25
C PRO A 230 2.48 -10.01 -7.39
N SER A 231 1.25 -10.12 -7.91
CA SER A 231 0.02 -9.77 -7.17
C SER A 231 -0.08 -8.30 -6.73
N ALA A 232 0.65 -7.41 -7.39
CA ALA A 232 0.54 -5.97 -7.20
C ALA A 232 0.46 -5.24 -8.54
N THR A 233 -0.12 -4.05 -8.47
CA THR A 233 -0.19 -3.08 -9.55
C THR A 233 0.25 -1.70 -9.04
N GLY A 234 0.25 -0.67 -9.87
CA GLY A 234 0.48 0.70 -9.42
C GLY A 234 -0.19 1.74 -10.31
N SER A 235 -0.06 3.02 -9.91
CA SER A 235 -0.59 4.18 -10.62
C SER A 235 0.27 4.54 -11.84
N PHE A 236 1.49 5.00 -11.59
CA PHE A 236 2.49 5.30 -12.62
C PHE A 236 3.42 4.11 -12.82
N TYR A 237 3.91 3.57 -11.71
CA TYR A 237 4.83 2.43 -11.68
C TYR A 237 4.35 1.35 -10.73
N ARG A 238 4.47 0.11 -11.22
CA ARG A 238 4.37 -1.08 -10.37
C ARG A 238 5.57 -1.12 -9.43
N ALA A 239 5.43 -1.78 -8.29
CA ALA A 239 6.62 -2.13 -7.50
C ALA A 239 7.51 -3.07 -8.33
N LEU A 240 8.82 -2.82 -8.35
CA LEU A 240 9.79 -3.55 -9.17
C LEU A 240 10.82 -4.26 -8.30
N VAL A 241 11.30 -5.40 -8.80
CA VAL A 241 12.41 -6.15 -8.21
C VAL A 241 13.72 -5.41 -8.49
N ILE A 242 14.52 -5.19 -7.45
CA ILE A 242 15.84 -4.57 -7.53
C ILE A 242 16.91 -5.43 -6.84
N ASP A 243 18.17 -5.24 -7.24
CA ASP A 243 19.30 -5.56 -6.38
C ASP A 243 19.52 -4.37 -5.45
N PRO A 244 19.29 -4.50 -4.12
CA PRO A 244 19.43 -3.39 -3.19
C PRO A 244 20.88 -2.93 -3.04
N THR A 245 21.86 -3.81 -3.31
CA THR A 245 23.29 -3.55 -3.11
C THR A 245 23.98 -2.91 -4.30
N ASP A 246 23.33 -2.95 -5.47
CA ASP A 246 23.80 -2.28 -6.67
C ASP A 246 22.97 -1.02 -6.93
N ALA A 247 23.64 0.10 -7.20
CA ALA A 247 22.94 1.33 -7.55
C ALA A 247 22.76 1.38 -9.07
N TYR A 248 21.64 1.93 -9.49
CA TYR A 248 21.47 2.44 -10.83
C TYR A 248 22.61 3.41 -11.19
N ALA A 249 23.12 3.32 -12.43
CA ALA A 249 24.23 4.15 -12.86
C ALA A 249 23.85 5.65 -12.89
N ALA A 250 24.55 6.46 -12.10
CA ALA A 250 24.37 7.90 -12.06
C ALA A 250 24.49 8.54 -13.46
N GLY A 251 23.53 9.39 -13.83
CA GLY A 251 23.51 10.13 -15.10
C GLY A 251 22.93 9.37 -16.29
N VAL A 252 22.46 8.14 -16.09
CA VAL A 252 21.41 7.59 -16.96
C VAL A 252 20.11 8.28 -16.49
N ASP A 253 19.32 8.78 -17.42
CA ASP A 253 17.96 9.27 -17.15
C ASP A 253 17.07 8.09 -17.57
N PRO A 254 16.51 7.31 -16.62
CA PRO A 254 15.75 6.13 -16.99
C PRO A 254 14.50 6.67 -17.67
N ASP A 255 14.39 6.42 -18.98
CA ASP A 255 13.24 6.92 -19.70
C ASP A 255 12.01 6.20 -19.11
N PRO A 256 11.11 6.95 -18.45
CA PRO A 256 9.98 6.38 -17.76
C PRO A 256 9.10 5.50 -18.65
N LEU A 257 9.13 5.73 -19.95
CA LEU A 257 8.32 5.03 -20.94
C LEU A 257 9.02 3.83 -21.56
N THR A 258 10.35 3.86 -21.70
CA THR A 258 11.10 2.82 -22.44
C THR A 258 11.97 1.93 -21.56
N ASP A 259 12.41 2.42 -20.40
CA ASP A 259 13.27 1.69 -19.47
C ASP A 259 12.49 0.96 -18.36
N ARG A 260 11.19 1.21 -18.29
CA ARG A 260 10.25 0.76 -17.27
C ARG A 260 10.18 -0.75 -17.01
N ASP A 261 10.28 -1.55 -18.07
CA ASP A 261 10.31 -3.02 -18.01
C ASP A 261 11.67 -3.56 -18.47
N ASN A 262 12.70 -2.71 -18.52
CA ASN A 262 14.01 -3.10 -19.01
C ASN A 262 14.70 -3.95 -17.93
N PRO A 263 14.78 -5.29 -18.09
CA PRO A 263 15.36 -6.14 -17.06
C PRO A 263 16.88 -5.96 -16.94
N ALA A 264 17.48 -5.17 -17.83
CA ALA A 264 18.89 -4.81 -17.76
C ALA A 264 19.16 -3.59 -16.84
N LEU A 265 18.12 -2.89 -16.39
CA LEU A 265 18.26 -1.70 -15.54
C LEU A 265 17.79 -2.01 -14.12
N ASN A 266 18.72 -1.93 -13.17
CA ASN A 266 18.39 -1.98 -11.76
C ASN A 266 17.84 -0.62 -11.33
N MET A 267 16.54 -0.51 -11.07
CA MET A 267 15.86 0.74 -10.70
C MET A 267 16.07 1.09 -9.22
N ASN A 268 17.31 1.09 -8.77
CA ASN A 268 17.69 1.40 -7.40
C ASN A 268 18.49 2.71 -7.34
N PRO A 269 17.96 3.82 -6.78
CA PRO A 269 18.63 5.13 -6.85
C PRO A 269 20.00 5.16 -6.16
N ASN A 270 20.15 4.43 -5.06
CA ASN A 270 21.39 4.30 -4.33
C ASN A 270 21.51 2.92 -3.68
N ALA A 271 22.74 2.43 -3.56
CA ALA A 271 23.03 1.14 -2.96
C ALA A 271 22.81 1.19 -1.44
N ILE A 272 22.13 0.18 -0.93
CA ILE A 272 21.87 -0.05 0.49
C ILE A 272 22.31 -1.48 0.85
N PRO A 273 22.51 -1.80 2.14
CA PRO A 273 22.73 -3.18 2.55
C PRO A 273 21.59 -4.09 2.09
N ALA A 274 21.87 -5.38 1.84
CA ALA A 274 20.81 -6.36 1.63
C ALA A 274 19.86 -6.40 2.84
N SER A 275 18.61 -6.78 2.59
CA SER A 275 17.63 -6.95 3.67
C SER A 275 18.06 -8.08 4.62
N PRO A 276 17.45 -8.20 5.81
CA PRO A 276 17.67 -9.37 6.66
C PRO A 276 17.22 -10.70 6.03
N GLN A 277 16.33 -10.69 5.03
CA GLN A 277 16.01 -11.86 4.21
C GLN A 277 17.20 -12.22 3.30
N GLY A 278 17.91 -11.21 2.81
CA GLY A 278 19.04 -11.33 1.91
C GLY A 278 18.70 -10.81 0.51
N GLY A 279 19.41 -11.33 -0.49
CA GLY A 279 18.94 -11.31 -1.88
C GLY A 279 18.47 -9.98 -2.47
N LYS A 280 17.36 -10.06 -3.20
CA LYS A 280 16.71 -8.96 -3.94
C LYS A 280 15.61 -8.33 -3.09
N ALA A 281 15.27 -7.09 -3.41
CA ALA A 281 14.19 -6.36 -2.73
C ALA A 281 13.19 -5.82 -3.75
N LEU A 282 12.10 -5.24 -3.23
CA LEU A 282 11.11 -4.49 -4.00
C LEU A 282 11.27 -3.00 -3.78
N ILE A 283 11.04 -2.20 -4.82
CA ILE A 283 10.95 -0.74 -4.73
C ILE A 283 9.67 -0.25 -5.39
N ALA A 284 8.93 0.65 -4.73
CA ALA A 284 7.77 1.32 -5.33
C ALA A 284 8.13 2.78 -5.63
N TRP A 285 8.57 3.05 -6.88
CA TRP A 285 9.13 4.34 -7.24
C TRP A 285 8.80 4.74 -8.69
N ASP A 286 8.41 6.00 -8.85
CA ASP A 286 8.47 6.70 -10.13
C ASP A 286 9.75 7.56 -10.18
N PRO A 287 10.76 7.20 -11.02
CA PRO A 287 11.99 7.97 -11.15
C PRO A 287 11.79 9.33 -11.84
N SER A 288 10.67 9.55 -12.53
CA SER A 288 10.28 10.87 -13.07
C SER A 288 9.71 11.81 -12.00
N GLY A 289 9.53 11.30 -10.78
CA GLY A 289 9.02 12.03 -9.65
C GLY A 289 7.54 12.39 -9.76
N GLY A 290 7.04 13.14 -8.78
CA GLY A 290 5.61 13.44 -8.67
C GLY A 290 4.81 12.36 -7.94
N GLY A 291 5.49 11.46 -7.24
CA GLY A 291 4.89 10.41 -6.41
C GLY A 291 4.46 9.16 -7.16
N ASN A 292 4.15 8.12 -6.40
CA ASN A 292 3.74 6.82 -6.93
C ASN A 292 2.89 6.07 -5.91
N LEU A 293 2.04 5.19 -6.40
CA LEU A 293 1.26 4.26 -5.60
C LEU A 293 1.42 2.85 -6.17
N ALA A 294 1.80 1.90 -5.31
CA ALA A 294 1.64 0.47 -5.57
C ALA A 294 0.54 -0.10 -4.66
N ILE A 295 -0.31 -0.97 -5.21
CA ILE A 295 -1.41 -1.64 -4.48
C ILE A 295 -1.44 -3.13 -4.79
N SER A 296 -1.83 -3.95 -3.82
CA SER A 296 -2.11 -5.37 -4.06
C SER A 296 -3.35 -5.56 -4.95
N THR A 297 -3.40 -6.66 -5.70
CA THR A 297 -4.58 -7.08 -6.48
C THR A 297 -5.59 -7.87 -5.64
N GLU A 298 -5.46 -7.79 -4.32
CA GLU A 298 -6.26 -8.50 -3.32
C GLU A 298 -6.53 -7.55 -2.15
N ARG A 299 -7.62 -7.78 -1.42
CA ARG A 299 -7.85 -7.13 -0.13
C ARG A 299 -7.10 -7.91 0.94
N VAL A 300 -6.60 -7.19 1.92
CA VAL A 300 -5.82 -7.74 3.02
C VAL A 300 -6.35 -7.20 4.35
N ASP A 301 -6.07 -7.94 5.40
CA ASP A 301 -6.27 -7.54 6.81
C ASP A 301 -4.94 -7.56 7.59
N GLN A 302 -3.85 -7.99 6.94
CA GLN A 302 -2.52 -7.97 7.51
C GLN A 302 -1.43 -7.72 6.47
N PHE A 303 -0.27 -7.26 6.95
CA PHE A 303 1.01 -7.36 6.27
C PHE A 303 2.15 -7.41 7.29
N ASP A 304 3.28 -7.96 6.86
CA ASP A 304 4.54 -7.98 7.61
C ASP A 304 5.71 -7.94 6.60
N LEU A 305 6.61 -6.99 6.77
CA LEU A 305 7.68 -6.68 5.81
C LEU A 305 8.92 -6.12 6.50
N TYR A 306 10.06 -6.26 5.84
CA TYR A 306 11.21 -5.40 6.10
C TYR A 306 11.10 -4.15 5.22
N ALA A 307 11.29 -2.96 5.78
CA ALA A 307 11.38 -1.69 5.08
C ALA A 307 12.72 -1.02 5.36
N TYR A 308 13.39 -0.52 4.33
CA TYR A 308 14.57 0.30 4.51
C TYR A 308 14.17 1.75 4.78
N LEU A 309 14.51 2.27 5.96
CA LEU A 309 14.23 3.64 6.36
C LEU A 309 15.53 4.44 6.26
N ASP A 310 15.60 5.35 5.28
CA ASP A 310 16.75 6.25 5.16
C ASP A 310 16.53 7.52 5.96
N THR A 311 17.36 7.69 6.98
CA THR A 311 17.31 8.79 7.93
C THR A 311 18.27 9.93 7.56
N THR A 312 19.02 9.80 6.46
CA THR A 312 20.03 10.77 6.05
C THR A 312 19.40 12.11 5.67
N PRO A 313 19.72 13.22 6.38
CA PRO A 313 19.18 14.54 6.04
C PRO A 313 19.63 15.01 4.66
N TYR A 314 18.81 15.81 3.98
CA TYR A 314 19.14 16.32 2.64
C TYR A 314 20.22 17.41 2.63
N GLY A 315 20.47 18.05 3.79
CA GLY A 315 21.35 19.22 3.92
C GLY A 315 20.80 20.52 3.29
N ALA A 316 19.70 20.45 2.54
CA ALA A 316 18.93 21.58 1.99
C ALA A 316 17.42 21.32 2.17
N ALA A 317 16.57 22.30 1.85
CA ALA A 317 15.12 22.12 1.99
C ALA A 317 14.60 21.00 1.06
N GLY A 318 14.02 19.96 1.65
CA GLY A 318 13.55 18.78 0.93
C GLY A 318 12.67 17.90 1.81
N ALA A 319 11.78 17.12 1.21
CA ALA A 319 10.83 16.31 1.94
C ALA A 319 10.48 15.03 1.17
N GLU A 320 10.44 13.88 1.87
CA GLU A 320 9.99 12.58 1.37
C GLU A 320 8.99 11.96 2.35
N SER A 321 7.96 11.32 1.81
CA SER A 321 6.96 10.59 2.57
C SER A 321 6.74 9.24 1.92
N SER A 322 6.75 8.19 2.73
CA SER A 322 6.39 6.84 2.32
C SER A 322 5.34 6.27 3.27
N ALA A 323 4.42 5.45 2.77
CA ALA A 323 3.50 4.71 3.62
C ALA A 323 3.42 3.24 3.22
N TYR A 324 3.30 2.38 4.22
CA TYR A 324 2.96 0.96 4.09
C TYR A 324 1.68 0.72 4.88
N GLY A 325 0.59 0.32 4.21
CA GLY A 325 -0.72 0.32 4.86
C GLY A 325 -1.75 -0.66 4.32
N ILE A 326 -2.87 -0.72 5.05
CA ILE A 326 -4.09 -1.46 4.69
C ILE A 326 -5.19 -0.42 4.51
N GLY A 327 -5.77 -0.38 3.31
CA GLY A 327 -6.70 0.66 2.89
C GLY A 327 -6.46 1.02 1.44
N THR A 328 -6.36 2.30 1.16
CA THR A 328 -5.99 2.85 -0.14
C THR A 328 -5.24 4.15 0.05
N ALA A 329 -4.60 4.61 -1.03
CA ALA A 329 -4.20 5.99 -1.21
C ALA A 329 -4.52 6.42 -2.64
N GLY A 330 -4.28 7.68 -2.96
CA GLY A 330 -4.44 8.23 -4.29
C GLY A 330 -3.22 7.95 -5.15
N PRO A 331 -3.35 8.02 -6.47
CA PRO A 331 -2.30 7.64 -7.41
C PRO A 331 -1.01 8.44 -7.30
N LEU A 332 -1.12 9.72 -6.97
CA LEU A 332 0.01 10.63 -6.74
C LEU A 332 0.57 10.54 -5.32
N PHE A 333 -0.08 9.75 -4.45
CA PHE A 333 0.12 9.72 -3.02
C PHE A 333 0.22 11.15 -2.46
N ASN A 334 -0.87 11.91 -2.55
CA ASN A 334 -0.86 13.29 -2.07
C ASN A 334 -0.35 13.32 -0.63
N THR A 335 0.67 14.14 -0.40
CA THR A 335 1.57 13.91 0.74
C THR A 335 0.82 13.94 2.06
N PRO A 336 0.81 12.86 2.86
CA PRO A 336 0.36 12.94 4.24
C PRO A 336 1.32 13.83 5.04
N ASN A 337 0.80 14.62 5.99
CA ASN A 337 1.60 15.41 6.92
C ASN A 337 1.19 15.22 8.41
N PRO A 338 1.18 13.98 8.91
CA PRO A 338 0.97 13.71 10.34
C PRO A 338 2.15 14.17 11.21
N SER A 339 3.36 14.37 10.66
CA SER A 339 4.53 14.88 11.40
C SER A 339 4.37 16.33 11.86
N GLY A 340 3.52 17.11 11.18
CA GLY A 340 3.38 18.56 11.33
C GLY A 340 4.55 19.35 10.74
N GLY A 341 5.40 18.72 9.93
CA GLY A 341 6.54 19.37 9.29
C GLY A 341 6.14 20.36 8.20
N ALA A 342 7.03 21.32 7.94
CA ALA A 342 6.80 22.38 6.95
C ALA A 342 7.28 22.00 5.54
N GLY A 343 7.97 20.87 5.37
CA GLY A 343 8.61 20.46 4.11
C GLY A 343 7.63 20.27 2.96
N PHE A 344 6.37 19.93 3.28
CA PHE A 344 5.30 19.70 2.30
C PHE A 344 4.30 20.87 2.16
N GLY A 345 4.41 21.92 3.00
CA GLY A 345 3.56 23.10 2.91
C GLY A 345 2.05 22.79 2.94
N THR A 346 1.28 23.41 2.04
CA THR A 346 -0.18 23.26 1.94
C THR A 346 -0.63 21.91 1.35
N LEU A 347 0.29 21.13 0.76
CA LEU A 347 -0.03 19.84 0.15
C LEU A 347 -0.46 18.79 1.20
N GLY A 348 -0.04 18.97 2.46
CA GLY A 348 -0.40 18.08 3.56
C GLY A 348 -1.91 17.91 3.80
N GLY A 349 -2.75 18.82 3.29
CA GLY A 349 -4.20 18.75 3.45
C GLY A 349 -4.93 17.89 2.43
N ALA A 350 -4.25 17.37 1.41
CA ALA A 350 -4.87 16.68 0.28
C ALA A 350 -4.67 15.16 0.29
N ALA A 351 -4.12 14.59 1.36
CA ALA A 351 -3.75 13.18 1.39
C ALA A 351 -4.94 12.24 1.21
N ASP A 352 -4.86 11.34 0.23
CA ASP A 352 -5.97 10.48 -0.18
C ASP A 352 -5.97 9.12 0.55
N MET A 353 -5.22 9.01 1.66
CA MET A 353 -5.07 7.76 2.40
C MET A 353 -6.28 7.46 3.25
N THR A 354 -6.64 6.17 3.34
CA THR A 354 -7.60 5.65 4.31
C THR A 354 -7.02 4.42 5.04
N GLY A 355 -7.67 4.02 6.13
CA GLY A 355 -7.29 2.84 6.89
C GLY A 355 -6.05 3.04 7.75
N LEU A 356 -5.23 2.00 7.90
CA LEU A 356 -4.07 2.00 8.79
C LEU A 356 -2.77 2.01 8.01
N ALA A 357 -1.77 2.76 8.46
CA ALA A 357 -0.46 2.75 7.84
C ALA A 357 0.69 3.05 8.81
N TRP A 358 1.85 2.50 8.50
CA TRP A 358 3.13 3.06 8.90
C TRP A 358 3.52 4.15 7.91
N VAL A 359 3.61 5.40 8.35
CA VAL A 359 4.00 6.56 7.56
C VAL A 359 5.39 7.02 7.99
N PHE A 360 6.35 6.92 7.08
CA PHE A 360 7.70 7.44 7.25
C PHE A 360 7.81 8.80 6.57
N GLN A 361 8.23 9.83 7.31
CA GLN A 361 8.50 11.15 6.78
C GLN A 361 9.92 11.57 7.10
N LYS A 362 10.64 11.99 6.07
CA LYS A 362 11.95 12.64 6.16
C LYS A 362 11.82 14.05 5.58
N GLU A 363 11.87 15.07 6.42
CA GLU A 363 11.80 16.47 6.02
C GLU A 363 13.01 17.22 6.56
N THR A 364 13.75 17.87 5.66
CA THR A 364 14.78 18.85 6.03
C THR A 364 14.27 20.23 5.67
N ASN A 365 14.33 21.16 6.62
CA ASN A 365 14.00 22.57 6.40
C ASN A 365 15.18 23.44 6.86
N THR A 366 15.39 24.58 6.22
CA THR A 366 16.39 25.56 6.67
C THR A 366 15.94 26.38 7.89
N SER A 367 14.67 26.25 8.29
CA SER A 367 14.00 27.10 9.29
C SER A 367 13.44 26.33 10.49
N GLU A 368 13.39 25.00 10.42
CA GLU A 368 12.90 24.08 11.46
C GLU A 368 13.90 22.91 11.58
N PRO A 369 13.93 22.17 12.70
CA PRO A 369 14.71 20.94 12.82
C PRO A 369 14.38 19.91 11.73
N ASP A 370 15.29 18.97 11.49
CA ASP A 370 15.00 17.84 10.62
C ASP A 370 13.88 16.99 11.25
N HIS A 371 12.89 16.61 10.45
CA HIS A 371 11.82 15.71 10.89
C HIS A 371 12.04 14.36 10.20
N VAL A 372 12.67 13.43 10.90
CA VAL A 372 12.81 12.04 10.45
C VAL A 372 11.98 11.17 11.38
N LYS A 373 10.75 10.85 10.98
CA LYS A 373 9.76 10.22 11.85
C LYS A 373 9.09 9.03 11.17
N LEU A 374 8.94 7.94 11.92
CA LEU A 374 8.05 6.85 11.58
C LEU A 374 6.80 6.93 12.47
N MET A 375 5.62 6.95 11.87
CA MET A 375 4.35 7.11 12.58
C MET A 375 3.40 5.99 12.24
N LEU A 376 2.78 5.39 13.26
CA LEU A 376 1.63 4.52 13.06
C LEU A 376 0.37 5.38 13.07
N VAL A 377 -0.37 5.39 11.98
CA VAL A 377 -1.55 6.24 11.81
C VAL A 377 -2.79 5.40 11.50
N ASP A 378 -3.92 5.82 12.06
CA ASP A 378 -5.26 5.49 11.57
C ASP A 378 -5.79 6.72 10.82
N ALA A 379 -5.77 6.63 9.48
CA ALA A 379 -6.31 7.63 8.57
C ALA A 379 -7.83 7.54 8.43
N ASN A 380 -8.48 6.68 9.22
CA ASN A 380 -9.92 6.48 9.24
C ASN A 380 -10.51 6.28 7.82
N ASP A 381 -11.59 6.96 7.49
CA ASP A 381 -12.23 6.99 6.17
C ASP A 381 -11.66 8.11 5.26
N GLY A 382 -10.41 8.52 5.51
CA GLY A 382 -9.78 9.66 4.87
C GLY A 382 -9.85 10.91 5.74
N GLY A 383 -9.62 12.07 5.12
CA GLY A 383 -9.64 13.35 5.81
C GLY A 383 -8.29 14.07 5.79
N ASP A 384 -8.25 15.23 6.44
CA ASP A 384 -7.08 16.08 6.48
C ASP A 384 -6.01 15.49 7.42
N SER A 385 -4.89 15.08 6.85
CA SER A 385 -3.79 14.47 7.58
C SER A 385 -3.02 15.43 8.50
N ARG A 386 -3.26 16.75 8.40
CA ARG A 386 -2.57 17.75 9.22
C ARG A 386 -2.98 17.62 10.68
N THR A 387 -2.00 17.78 11.56
CA THR A 387 -2.16 17.71 13.02
C THR A 387 -3.23 18.64 13.61
N THR A 388 -3.64 19.67 12.87
CA THR A 388 -4.68 20.63 13.29
C THR A 388 -6.12 20.20 12.99
N ALA A 389 -6.34 19.24 12.10
CA ALA A 389 -7.68 18.89 11.62
C ALA A 389 -8.37 17.79 12.44
N ALA A 390 -7.59 16.91 13.08
CA ALA A 390 -8.05 15.81 13.92
C ALA A 390 -8.84 14.69 13.22
N ASP A 391 -8.80 14.62 11.88
CA ASP A 391 -9.42 13.52 11.12
C ASP A 391 -8.62 12.22 11.26
N TRP A 392 -7.29 12.33 11.32
CA TRP A 392 -6.37 11.20 11.50
C TRP A 392 -5.96 11.04 12.95
N THR A 393 -5.79 9.80 13.38
CA THR A 393 -5.24 9.47 14.70
C THR A 393 -3.82 8.94 14.56
N VAL A 394 -2.85 9.68 15.09
CA VAL A 394 -1.47 9.18 15.24
C VAL A 394 -1.42 8.32 16.51
N ILE A 395 -1.24 7.01 16.33
CA ILE A 395 -1.22 6.01 17.41
C ILE A 395 0.12 6.06 18.16
N THR A 396 1.21 6.13 17.39
CA THR A 396 2.56 6.31 17.93
C THR A 396 3.45 7.07 16.94
N THR A 397 4.48 7.72 17.47
CA THR A 397 5.55 8.36 16.70
C THR A 397 6.88 7.86 17.23
N ILE A 398 7.70 7.35 16.32
CA ILE A 398 9.08 6.96 16.55
C ILE A 398 9.93 8.05 15.89
N ASP A 399 10.70 8.75 16.72
CA ASP A 399 11.66 9.74 16.26
C ASP A 399 12.95 9.01 15.85
N LEU A 400 13.35 9.20 14.60
CA LEU A 400 14.52 8.58 13.97
C LEU A 400 15.57 9.63 13.60
N GLU A 401 15.42 10.87 14.07
CA GLU A 401 16.40 11.93 13.81
C GLU A 401 17.78 11.54 14.38
N GLY A 402 18.77 11.41 13.50
CA GLY A 402 20.14 11.05 13.86
C GLY A 402 20.40 9.55 14.06
N ASP A 403 19.37 8.71 13.96
CA ASP A 403 19.53 7.26 13.89
C ASP A 403 20.16 6.85 12.55
N PRO A 404 20.88 5.72 12.47
CA PRO A 404 21.44 5.25 11.21
C PRO A 404 20.36 4.69 10.27
N SER A 405 20.47 4.95 8.96
CA SER A 405 19.62 4.32 7.94
C SER A 405 19.75 2.80 7.99
N ALA A 406 18.63 2.09 8.11
CA ALA A 406 18.62 0.64 8.33
C ALA A 406 17.32 -0.02 7.85
N TRP A 407 17.36 -1.35 7.76
CA TRP A 407 16.17 -2.18 7.59
C TRP A 407 15.44 -2.35 8.92
N HIS A 408 14.14 -2.09 8.91
CA HIS A 408 13.25 -2.26 10.06
C HIS A 408 12.08 -3.17 9.70
N ARG A 409 11.58 -3.94 10.65
CA ARG A 409 10.39 -4.78 10.45
C ARG A 409 9.13 -3.98 10.75
N LEU A 410 8.24 -3.86 9.78
CA LEU A 410 6.95 -3.18 9.91
C LEU A 410 5.83 -4.18 9.67
N GLY A 411 4.80 -4.15 10.53
CA GLY A 411 3.63 -4.98 10.33
C GLY A 411 2.37 -4.40 10.95
N ILE A 412 1.23 -4.81 10.41
CA ILE A 412 -0.12 -4.53 10.91
C ILE A 412 -0.94 -5.81 10.70
N ASP A 413 -1.66 -6.26 11.71
CA ASP A 413 -2.63 -7.35 11.66
C ASP A 413 -3.92 -6.87 12.33
N VAL A 414 -5.05 -6.97 11.61
CA VAL A 414 -6.36 -6.48 12.05
C VAL A 414 -7.37 -7.62 12.02
N ASP A 415 -8.01 -7.90 13.15
CA ASP A 415 -9.10 -8.86 13.18
C ASP A 415 -10.45 -8.24 12.73
N ALA A 416 -11.44 -9.09 12.47
CA ALA A 416 -12.78 -8.65 12.06
C ALA A 416 -13.48 -7.73 13.10
N ALA A 417 -13.10 -7.81 14.38
CA ALA A 417 -13.62 -6.95 15.44
C ALA A 417 -12.89 -5.59 15.50
N GLY A 418 -11.87 -5.38 14.66
CA GLY A 418 -11.08 -4.16 14.61
C GLY A 418 -9.98 -4.11 15.68
N ASN A 419 -9.64 -5.23 16.33
CA ASN A 419 -8.45 -5.26 17.18
C ASN A 419 -7.21 -5.31 16.29
N VAL A 420 -6.23 -4.45 16.60
CA VAL A 420 -5.02 -4.29 15.79
C VAL A 420 -3.79 -4.68 16.60
N ILE A 421 -2.91 -5.45 15.98
CA ILE A 421 -1.53 -5.68 16.42
C ILE A 421 -0.61 -5.09 15.36
N ALA A 422 0.03 -3.97 15.67
CA ALA A 422 1.06 -3.37 14.81
C ALA A 422 2.46 -3.60 15.38
N ARG A 423 3.47 -3.63 14.51
CA ARG A 423 4.86 -3.94 14.85
C ARG A 423 5.83 -2.93 14.26
N TYR A 424 6.83 -2.56 15.06
CA TYR A 424 8.06 -1.89 14.64
C TYR A 424 9.23 -2.61 15.31
N ASP A 425 10.00 -3.37 14.54
CA ASP A 425 11.01 -4.30 15.05
C ASP A 425 10.42 -5.20 16.16
N ASP A 426 11.00 -5.16 17.36
CA ASP A 426 10.55 -5.92 18.52
C ASP A 426 9.37 -5.26 19.26
N GLN A 427 8.99 -4.03 18.90
CA GLN A 427 7.92 -3.28 19.54
C GLN A 427 6.56 -3.71 19.00
N VAL A 428 5.58 -3.89 19.89
CA VAL A 428 4.21 -4.25 19.55
C VAL A 428 3.24 -3.21 20.09
N PHE A 429 2.36 -2.73 19.23
CA PHE A 429 1.32 -1.76 19.54
C PHE A 429 -0.05 -2.40 19.39
N ASN A 430 -0.84 -2.37 20.47
CA ASN A 430 -2.19 -2.93 20.49
C ASN A 430 -3.20 -1.78 20.63
N PHE A 431 -4.15 -1.71 19.71
CA PHE A 431 -5.22 -0.71 19.71
C PHE A 431 -6.43 -1.23 18.95
N THR A 432 -7.46 -0.40 18.79
CA THR A 432 -8.67 -0.75 18.04
C THR A 432 -8.92 0.26 16.94
N THR A 433 -9.37 -0.22 15.78
CA THR A 433 -9.86 0.58 14.65
C THR A 433 -11.31 0.20 14.32
N SER A 434 -11.83 0.66 13.17
CA SER A 434 -13.12 0.25 12.64
C SER A 434 -13.21 -1.26 12.42
N THR A 435 -14.35 -1.86 12.80
CA THR A 435 -14.63 -3.28 12.54
C THR A 435 -14.63 -3.60 11.05
N ASN A 436 -14.16 -4.78 10.67
CA ASN A 436 -14.07 -5.21 9.27
C ASN A 436 -13.36 -4.16 8.41
N LEU A 437 -12.25 -3.60 8.90
CA LEU A 437 -11.35 -2.82 8.08
C LEU A 437 -10.84 -3.72 6.96
N MET A 438 -11.06 -3.31 5.72
CA MET A 438 -10.63 -4.05 4.53
C MET A 438 -10.20 -3.04 3.49
N GLY A 439 -9.09 -3.32 2.82
CA GLY A 439 -8.56 -2.54 1.71
C GLY A 439 -7.43 -3.29 1.05
N THR A 440 -6.77 -2.68 0.08
CA THR A 440 -5.53 -3.23 -0.48
C THR A 440 -4.37 -3.02 0.48
N PHE A 441 -3.36 -3.89 0.41
CA PHE A 441 -2.03 -3.51 0.85
C PHE A 441 -1.53 -2.43 -0.11
N TYR A 442 -1.09 -1.29 0.41
CA TYR A 442 -0.56 -0.22 -0.43
C TYR A 442 0.80 0.25 0.05
N VAL A 443 1.62 0.66 -0.93
CA VAL A 443 2.87 1.38 -0.75
C VAL A 443 2.77 2.70 -1.50
N GLY A 444 2.72 3.79 -0.75
CA GLY A 444 2.67 5.14 -1.30
C GLY A 444 4.00 5.85 -1.14
N TYR A 445 4.36 6.70 -2.10
CA TYR A 445 5.58 7.50 -2.06
C TYR A 445 5.37 8.87 -2.66
N ARG A 446 5.93 9.90 -2.02
CA ARG A 446 5.98 11.27 -2.55
C ARG A 446 7.20 12.02 -2.07
N GLU A 447 7.81 12.74 -2.99
CA GLU A 447 8.97 13.59 -2.77
C GLU A 447 8.72 15.05 -3.20
N SER A 448 9.43 15.96 -2.53
CA SER A 448 9.43 17.40 -2.80
C SER A 448 10.83 17.94 -2.56
N LEU A 449 11.65 17.97 -3.62
CA LEU A 449 13.04 18.42 -3.56
C LEU A 449 13.19 19.79 -4.22
N VAL A 450 12.92 20.85 -3.46
CA VAL A 450 12.93 22.23 -3.99
C VAL A 450 14.31 22.61 -4.53
N GLY A 451 14.37 22.98 -5.81
CA GLY A 451 15.60 23.45 -6.47
C GLY A 451 16.62 22.35 -6.78
N THR A 452 16.25 21.08 -6.65
CA THR A 452 17.09 19.94 -7.09
C THR A 452 16.64 19.49 -8.47
N PRO A 453 17.54 19.44 -9.48
CA PRO A 453 17.23 18.83 -10.77
C PRO A 453 16.91 17.35 -10.62
N ILE A 454 16.00 16.82 -11.44
CA ILE A 454 15.61 15.42 -11.39
C ILE A 454 16.78 14.44 -11.57
N THR A 455 17.79 14.84 -12.34
CA THR A 455 19.04 14.08 -12.55
C THR A 455 19.82 13.83 -11.26
N ASP A 456 19.60 14.64 -10.23
CA ASP A 456 20.28 14.54 -8.94
C ASP A 456 19.42 13.78 -7.90
N TYR A 457 18.20 13.38 -8.25
CA TYR A 457 17.31 12.65 -7.33
C TYR A 457 17.93 11.33 -6.86
N PRO A 458 18.55 10.48 -7.71
CA PRO A 458 19.08 9.20 -7.26
C PRO A 458 20.07 9.28 -6.08
N GLU A 459 20.80 10.40 -5.96
CA GLU A 459 21.76 10.63 -4.87
C GLU A 459 21.11 11.16 -3.58
N LYS A 460 19.83 11.55 -3.61
CA LYS A 460 19.16 12.24 -2.49
C LYS A 460 17.92 11.53 -1.99
N VAL A 461 17.19 10.84 -2.87
CA VAL A 461 15.94 10.16 -2.51
C VAL A 461 16.19 8.75 -1.99
N ARG A 462 15.30 8.29 -1.12
CA ARG A 462 15.15 6.87 -0.84
C ARG A 462 13.67 6.49 -0.93
N PRO A 463 13.20 6.10 -2.12
CA PRO A 463 11.87 5.57 -2.31
C PRO A 463 11.65 4.30 -1.48
N PRO A 464 10.39 3.98 -1.13
CA PRO A 464 10.07 2.86 -0.27
C PRO A 464 10.61 1.58 -0.87
N THR A 465 11.55 1.00 -0.14
CA THR A 465 12.25 -0.22 -0.50
C THR A 465 11.93 -1.24 0.58
N PHE A 466 11.34 -2.35 0.19
CA PHE A 466 10.78 -3.32 1.10
C PHE A 466 11.02 -4.74 0.62
N ASP A 467 10.94 -5.67 1.55
CA ASP A 467 11.19 -7.08 1.29
C ASP A 467 10.35 -7.94 2.25
N MET A 468 10.21 -9.21 1.92
CA MET A 468 9.49 -10.15 2.75
C MET A 468 10.19 -10.38 4.09
N VAL A 469 9.38 -10.61 5.12
CA VAL A 469 9.88 -11.22 6.35
C VAL A 469 9.89 -12.72 6.14
N VAL A 470 11.08 -13.32 6.16
CA VAL A 470 11.18 -14.77 6.32
C VAL A 470 10.82 -15.06 7.77
N ALA A 471 9.82 -15.91 7.97
CA ALA A 471 9.65 -16.51 9.29
C ALA A 471 11.00 -17.12 9.67
N ALA A 472 11.50 -16.81 10.88
CA ALA A 472 12.74 -17.38 11.36
C ALA A 472 12.70 -18.89 11.08
N GLN A 473 13.63 -19.34 10.24
CA GLN A 473 13.59 -20.71 9.77
C GLN A 473 13.76 -21.59 11.01
N ASP A 474 12.77 -22.44 11.23
CA ASP A 474 12.82 -23.45 12.27
C ASP A 474 14.16 -24.19 12.15
N ASP A 475 14.99 -24.11 13.18
CA ASP A 475 16.34 -24.64 13.18
C ASP A 475 16.58 -25.40 14.49
N ALA A 476 16.60 -26.72 14.39
CA ALA A 476 16.87 -27.61 15.50
C ALA A 476 18.32 -28.08 15.60
N ASP A 477 19.23 -27.58 14.76
CA ASP A 477 20.68 -27.80 14.87
C ASP A 477 21.25 -26.75 15.84
N PHE A 478 21.23 -27.07 17.13
CA PHE A 478 21.56 -26.14 18.20
C PHE A 478 23.07 -26.08 18.49
N ASP A 479 23.88 -27.04 18.04
CA ASP A 479 25.35 -26.94 18.11
C ASP A 479 26.04 -26.57 16.80
N ASN A 480 25.26 -26.34 15.74
CA ASN A 480 25.68 -25.90 14.41
C ASN A 480 26.68 -26.87 13.76
N ASP A 481 26.50 -28.17 13.98
CA ASP A 481 27.36 -29.20 13.39
C ASP A 481 26.86 -29.76 12.04
N ASN A 482 25.72 -29.22 11.57
CA ASN A 482 24.99 -29.51 10.33
C ASN A 482 24.18 -30.81 10.34
N ASP A 483 23.93 -31.42 11.50
CA ASP A 483 22.88 -32.41 11.65
C ASP A 483 21.92 -32.08 12.81
N VAL A 484 20.78 -32.77 12.84
CA VAL A 484 19.80 -32.64 13.93
C VAL A 484 19.70 -33.98 14.62
N ASP A 485 20.36 -34.12 15.76
CA ASP A 485 20.58 -35.39 16.42
C ASP A 485 20.31 -35.37 17.95
N GLY A 486 20.85 -36.35 18.67
CA GLY A 486 20.68 -36.47 20.12
C GLY A 486 21.42 -35.39 20.93
N ASN A 487 22.46 -34.77 20.39
CA ASN A 487 23.17 -33.66 21.01
C ASN A 487 22.29 -32.41 21.04
N ASP A 488 21.58 -32.11 19.95
CA ASP A 488 20.60 -31.03 19.90
C ASP A 488 19.46 -31.27 20.88
N PHE A 489 18.96 -32.49 20.95
CA PHE A 489 17.93 -32.83 21.94
C PHE A 489 18.40 -32.54 23.37
N LEU A 490 19.67 -32.80 23.67
CA LEU A 490 20.25 -32.49 24.98
C LEU A 490 20.39 -30.98 25.20
N ILE A 491 20.67 -30.19 24.15
CA ILE A 491 20.71 -28.73 24.23
C ILE A 491 19.31 -28.18 24.52
N TRP A 492 18.29 -28.59 23.76
CA TRP A 492 16.89 -28.25 24.03
C TRP A 492 16.48 -28.64 25.46
N GLN A 493 16.81 -29.86 25.89
CA GLN A 493 16.44 -30.35 27.22
C GLN A 493 17.09 -29.52 28.34
N ARG A 494 18.32 -29.02 28.14
CA ARG A 494 19.01 -28.12 29.09
C ARG A 494 18.46 -26.70 29.03
N GLY A 495 18.01 -26.27 27.87
CA GLY A 495 17.40 -24.98 27.61
C GLY A 495 15.96 -24.84 28.11
N LEU A 496 15.24 -25.94 28.30
CA LEU A 496 13.81 -25.92 28.60
C LEU A 496 13.44 -24.96 29.76
N GLY A 497 12.73 -23.90 29.42
CA GLY A 497 12.28 -22.85 30.35
C GLY A 497 13.33 -21.82 30.78
N VAL A 498 14.55 -21.87 30.23
CA VAL A 498 15.65 -20.93 30.55
C VAL A 498 16.42 -20.39 29.34
N GLY A 499 16.45 -21.11 28.22
CA GLY A 499 17.10 -20.70 26.98
C GLY A 499 16.28 -19.69 26.20
N THR A 500 16.97 -18.87 25.41
CA THR A 500 16.37 -17.77 24.62
C THR A 500 17.00 -17.62 23.24
N THR A 501 17.83 -18.56 22.81
CA THR A 501 18.54 -18.54 21.53
C THR A 501 18.59 -19.95 20.94
N ASN A 502 18.76 -20.09 19.62
CA ASN A 502 18.91 -21.38 18.96
C ASN A 502 20.01 -22.23 19.64
N ALA A 503 21.20 -21.67 19.91
CA ALA A 503 22.27 -22.39 20.62
C ALA A 503 21.94 -22.83 22.06
N THR A 504 20.81 -22.37 22.61
CA THR A 504 20.28 -22.82 23.90
C THR A 504 18.98 -23.62 23.77
N GLY A 505 18.53 -23.94 22.55
CA GLY A 505 17.39 -24.82 22.27
C GLY A 505 16.14 -24.16 21.69
N ASP A 506 16.21 -22.88 21.29
CA ASP A 506 15.04 -22.12 20.77
C ASP A 506 14.99 -22.25 19.25
N ALA A 507 14.24 -23.24 18.78
CA ALA A 507 14.25 -23.67 17.38
C ALA A 507 13.47 -22.74 16.47
N ASN A 508 12.44 -22.08 16.98
CA ASN A 508 11.62 -21.13 16.20
C ASN A 508 11.96 -19.67 16.46
N ALA A 509 13.10 -19.40 17.12
CA ALA A 509 13.54 -18.06 17.52
C ALA A 509 12.46 -17.25 18.27
N SER A 510 11.67 -17.92 19.13
CA SER A 510 10.62 -17.28 19.93
C SER A 510 11.14 -16.58 21.18
N ASN A 511 12.47 -16.60 21.39
CA ASN A 511 13.16 -16.23 22.62
C ASN A 511 12.72 -17.09 23.83
N SER A 512 12.22 -18.32 23.60
CA SER A 512 11.71 -19.18 24.67
C SER A 512 11.73 -20.66 24.32
N VAL A 513 12.61 -21.42 24.99
CA VAL A 513 12.68 -22.88 24.80
C VAL A 513 11.54 -23.61 25.51
N ASN A 514 10.64 -24.21 24.74
CA ASN A 514 9.44 -24.88 25.20
C ASN A 514 9.05 -26.09 24.33
N ALA A 515 7.79 -26.54 24.44
CA ALA A 515 7.30 -27.72 23.72
C ALA A 515 7.17 -27.50 22.20
N ALA A 516 7.06 -26.26 21.74
CA ALA A 516 7.08 -25.91 20.32
C ALA A 516 8.43 -26.23 19.69
N ASP A 517 9.53 -25.88 20.35
CA ASP A 517 10.90 -26.19 19.88
C ASP A 517 11.15 -27.69 19.82
N LEU A 518 10.62 -28.43 20.80
CA LEU A 518 10.67 -29.88 20.76
C LEU A 518 9.91 -30.47 19.56
N ALA A 519 8.78 -29.86 19.18
CA ALA A 519 8.02 -30.31 18.02
C ALA A 519 8.82 -30.12 16.73
N ILE A 520 9.59 -29.03 16.65
CA ILE A 520 10.49 -28.73 15.52
C ILE A 520 11.65 -29.71 15.48
N TRP A 521 12.36 -29.92 16.60
CA TRP A 521 13.42 -30.92 16.68
C TRP A 521 12.92 -32.30 16.27
N LYS A 522 11.72 -32.72 16.71
CA LYS A 522 11.13 -34.00 16.29
C LYS A 522 10.85 -34.08 14.80
N ALA A 523 10.47 -32.96 14.18
CA ALA A 523 10.21 -32.90 12.74
C ALA A 523 11.50 -32.95 11.92
N GLN A 524 12.59 -32.40 12.45
CA GLN A 524 13.88 -32.27 11.77
C GLN A 524 14.88 -33.38 12.13
N PHE A 525 14.64 -34.17 13.18
CA PHE A 525 15.54 -35.23 13.63
C PHE A 525 15.95 -36.20 12.53
N GLY A 526 17.25 -36.37 12.36
CA GLY A 526 17.85 -37.24 11.34
C GLY A 526 17.81 -36.69 9.91
N LEU A 527 17.37 -35.44 9.73
CA LEU A 527 17.59 -34.67 8.50
C LEU A 527 18.92 -33.92 8.60
N PRO A 528 19.62 -33.69 7.47
CA PRO A 528 20.69 -32.70 7.45
C PRO A 528 20.13 -31.33 7.84
N ALA A 529 20.89 -30.57 8.62
CA ALA A 529 20.46 -29.24 9.04
C ALA A 529 20.11 -28.39 7.82
N THR A 530 18.96 -27.72 7.86
CA THR A 530 18.58 -26.79 6.82
C THR A 530 19.40 -25.52 7.03
N ALA A 531 20.41 -25.28 6.19
CA ALA A 531 21.31 -24.14 6.33
C ALA A 531 20.52 -22.83 6.49
N ALA A 532 20.77 -22.10 7.58
CA ALA A 532 20.28 -20.74 7.73
C ALA A 532 20.81 -19.87 6.58
N VAL A 533 19.96 -19.04 5.99
CA VAL A 533 20.38 -17.97 5.08
C VAL A 533 21.10 -16.91 5.91
N GLY A 534 22.35 -17.19 6.27
CA GLY A 534 23.21 -16.21 6.88
C GLY A 534 23.61 -15.17 5.84
N ALA A 535 23.41 -13.88 6.15
CA ALA A 535 23.98 -12.78 5.39
C ALA A 535 25.46 -13.10 5.12
N VAL A 536 25.80 -13.32 3.85
CA VAL A 536 27.15 -13.68 3.43
C VAL A 536 28.08 -12.54 3.87
N PRO A 537 28.99 -12.75 4.83
CA PRO A 537 30.00 -11.74 5.11
C PRO A 537 30.87 -11.65 3.86
N GLU A 538 30.94 -10.47 3.24
CA GLU A 538 31.76 -10.28 2.06
C GLU A 538 33.18 -10.83 2.32
N PRO A 539 33.69 -11.75 1.50
CA PRO A 539 35.06 -12.21 1.66
C PRO A 539 35.96 -11.00 1.43
N GLY A 540 36.87 -10.73 2.37
CA GLY A 540 37.80 -9.59 2.39
C GLY A 540 38.74 -9.48 1.18
N THR A 541 38.17 -9.25 0.00
CA THR A 541 38.83 -9.04 -1.29
C THR A 541 39.71 -7.79 -1.25
N LEU A 542 39.35 -6.79 -0.43
CA LEU A 542 40.21 -5.64 -0.12
C LEU A 542 41.52 -6.04 0.60
N GLY A 543 41.50 -7.06 1.45
CA GLY A 543 42.70 -7.55 2.15
C GLY A 543 43.67 -8.29 1.23
N LEU A 544 43.13 -9.06 0.27
CA LEU A 544 43.94 -9.79 -0.71
C LEU A 544 44.49 -8.87 -1.82
N ALA A 545 43.76 -7.83 -2.20
CA ALA A 545 44.24 -6.82 -3.15
C ALA A 545 45.42 -6.01 -2.60
N LEU A 546 45.40 -5.67 -1.30
CA LEU A 546 46.49 -4.94 -0.64
C LEU A 546 47.76 -5.79 -0.47
N LEU A 547 47.63 -7.09 -0.27
CA LEU A 547 48.77 -8.02 -0.22
C LEU A 547 49.42 -8.24 -1.60
N ALA A 548 48.62 -8.24 -2.67
CA ALA A 548 49.13 -8.35 -4.05
C ALA A 548 49.88 -7.08 -4.52
N LEU A 549 49.43 -5.89 -4.12
CA LEU A 549 50.12 -4.63 -4.40
C LEU A 549 51.41 -4.45 -3.58
N GLY A 550 51.48 -4.98 -2.36
CA GLY A 550 52.70 -4.98 -1.54
C GLY A 550 53.83 -5.85 -2.11
N ALA A 551 53.51 -6.97 -2.77
CA ALA A 551 54.49 -7.87 -3.37
C ALA A 551 55.11 -7.31 -4.67
N ALA A 552 54.38 -6.45 -5.41
CA ALA A 552 54.86 -5.86 -6.66
C ALA A 552 55.89 -4.73 -6.45
N LEU A 553 55.89 -4.06 -5.30
CA LEU A 553 56.75 -2.90 -5.03
C LEU A 553 58.17 -3.25 -4.52
N VAL A 554 58.43 -4.51 -4.14
CA VAL A 554 59.74 -4.94 -3.60
C VAL A 554 60.69 -5.48 -4.69
N GLY A 555 60.21 -5.75 -5.91
CA GLY A 555 61.00 -6.42 -6.98
C GLY A 555 61.74 -5.53 -7.99
N GLY A 556 61.47 -4.22 -8.04
CA GLY A 556 61.95 -3.35 -9.12
C GLY A 556 63.31 -2.70 -8.89
N LYS A 557 64.43 -3.42 -9.09
CA LYS A 557 65.78 -2.80 -9.13
C LYS A 557 65.99 -2.07 -10.47
N PRO A 558 66.35 -0.77 -10.50
CA PRO A 558 66.52 -0.04 -11.75
C PRO A 558 67.84 -0.42 -12.45
N ARG A 559 67.75 -0.99 -13.66
CA ARG A 559 68.89 -1.19 -14.55
C ARG A 559 69.24 0.13 -15.25
N ARG A 560 70.38 0.72 -14.86
CA ARG A 560 71.00 1.88 -15.54
C ARG A 560 71.40 1.49 -16.97
N PHE A 561 70.81 2.13 -17.97
CA PHE A 561 71.32 2.10 -19.35
C PHE A 561 72.40 3.19 -19.53
N ARG A 562 73.59 2.76 -19.98
CA ARG A 562 74.69 3.63 -20.41
C ARG A 562 74.38 4.17 -21.81
N SER A 563 74.57 5.47 -22.02
CA SER A 563 74.69 6.06 -23.35
C SER A 563 76.06 5.75 -23.95
N ILE A 564 76.10 5.39 -25.23
CA ILE A 564 77.26 5.63 -26.11
C ILE A 564 76.72 5.98 -27.51
N ALA A 565 77.28 7.07 -28.02
CA ALA A 565 77.39 7.63 -29.37
C ALA A 565 76.63 6.97 -30.54
#